data_AF-A0A1E3WES4-F1
#
_entry.id   AF-A0A1E3WES4-F1
#
_cell.length_a   1.000
_cell.length_b   1.000
_cell.length_c   1.000
_cell.angle_alpha   90.00
_cell.angle_beta   90.00
_cell.angle_gamma   90.00
#
_symmetry.space_group_name_H-M   'P 1'
#
loop_
_entity.id
_entity.type
_entity.pdbx_description
1 polymer ?
#
loop_
_entity_poly.entity_id
_entity_poly.type
_entity_poly.pdbx_seq_one_letter_code
_entity_poly.pdbx_strand_id
1 'polypeptide(L)'
;MDTSDLIIEYSEGDFADAIRVLLPKGEYWQEADNPELTNTIEGMAADFKATHDEIELSLLTDFRERSFGWKLSDYQTLLNEIGSVGTVYDDLNTPNLIKVDLFSYDNDKAYAAFEEKRLPHTDFAWIYPIDVRVALICSTAISWELEIGEIA
;
A
#
# COMPACT_ATOMS: atom_id res chain seq x y z
N MET A 1 -22.34 1.71 -6.65
CA MET A 1 -22.00 0.30 -6.37
C MET A 1 -22.72 -0.04 -5.09
N ASP A 2 -23.67 -0.96 -5.17
CA ASP A 2 -24.53 -1.34 -4.05
C ASP A 2 -23.69 -2.21 -3.11
N THR A 3 -23.29 -1.66 -1.95
CA THR A 3 -22.44 -2.36 -0.97
C THR A 3 -23.23 -3.34 -0.10
N SER A 4 -24.54 -3.42 -0.32
CA SER A 4 -25.46 -4.27 0.44
C SER A 4 -25.16 -5.77 0.28
N ASP A 5 -24.54 -6.17 -0.83
CA ASP A 5 -24.14 -7.57 -1.10
C ASP A 5 -22.85 -8.01 -0.38
N LEU A 6 -22.14 -7.11 0.30
CA LEU A 6 -20.90 -7.41 1.04
C LEU A 6 -21.09 -7.50 2.57
N ILE A 7 -22.25 -7.07 3.08
CA ILE A 7 -22.55 -7.12 4.51
C ILE A 7 -23.11 -8.51 4.82
N ILE A 8 -22.28 -9.36 5.43
CA ILE A 8 -22.73 -10.64 5.94
C ILE A 8 -23.37 -10.38 7.30
N GLU A 9 -24.71 -10.39 7.36
CA GLU A 9 -25.43 -10.25 8.62
C GLU A 9 -25.31 -11.52 9.45
N TYR A 10 -24.45 -11.50 10.47
CA TYR A 10 -24.39 -12.56 11.48
C TYR A 10 -25.41 -12.30 12.59
N SER A 11 -26.14 -13.34 12.99
CA SER A 11 -27.05 -13.30 14.14
C SER A 11 -26.35 -13.71 15.44
N GLU A 12 -26.94 -13.39 16.59
CA GLU A 12 -26.45 -13.89 17.90
C GLU A 12 -26.40 -15.43 17.94
N GLY A 13 -27.32 -16.12 17.25
CA GLY A 13 -27.33 -17.57 17.14
C GLY A 13 -26.09 -18.13 16.44
N ASP A 14 -25.61 -17.45 15.40
CA ASP A 14 -24.40 -17.86 14.67
C ASP A 14 -23.15 -17.75 15.56
N PHE A 15 -23.08 -16.70 16.39
CA PHE A 15 -22.02 -16.54 17.39
C PHE A 15 -22.11 -17.61 18.49
N ALA A 16 -23.32 -17.92 18.97
CA ALA A 16 -23.53 -18.99 19.95
C ALA A 16 -23.06 -20.35 19.42
N ASP A 17 -23.38 -20.67 18.16
CA ASP A 17 -22.96 -21.91 17.52
C ASP A 17 -21.44 -21.96 17.29
N ALA A 18 -20.83 -20.84 16.91
CA ALA A 18 -19.37 -20.75 16.81
C ALA A 18 -18.68 -20.96 18.18
N ILE A 19 -19.21 -20.36 19.25
CA ILE A 19 -18.71 -20.55 20.62
C ILE A 19 -18.83 -22.02 21.04
N ARG A 20 -19.95 -22.69 20.71
CA ARG A 20 -20.14 -24.13 20.96
C ARG A 20 -19.10 -25.01 20.25
N VAL A 21 -18.64 -24.61 19.07
CA VAL A 21 -17.61 -25.34 18.32
C VAL A 21 -16.21 -25.12 18.94
N LEU A 22 -15.96 -23.93 19.48
CA LEU A 22 -14.68 -23.57 20.10
C LEU A 22 -14.49 -24.20 21.48
N LEU A 23 -15.58 -24.42 22.22
CA LEU A 23 -15.52 -24.97 23.56
C LEU A 23 -15.35 -26.51 23.54
N PRO A 24 -14.36 -27.06 24.26
CA PRO A 24 -14.21 -28.51 24.38
C PRO A 24 -15.40 -29.10 25.15
N LYS A 25 -16.01 -30.14 24.57
CA LYS A 25 -17.17 -30.82 25.17
C LYS A 25 -16.74 -31.58 26.43
N GLY A 26 -17.16 -31.10 27.60
CA GLY A 26 -16.91 -31.70 28.92
C GLY A 26 -18.16 -32.30 29.56
N GLU A 27 -18.06 -32.77 30.81
CA GLU A 27 -19.20 -33.37 31.56
C GLU A 27 -20.40 -32.41 31.72
N TYR A 28 -20.15 -31.10 31.69
CA TYR A 28 -21.15 -30.04 31.81
C TYR A 28 -21.87 -29.69 30.49
N TRP A 29 -21.53 -30.35 29.37
CA TRP A 29 -22.01 -30.05 28.01
C TRP A 29 -23.39 -30.65 27.67
N GLN A 30 -24.11 -31.17 28.65
CA GLN A 30 -25.47 -31.67 28.47
C GLN A 30 -26.43 -30.45 28.42
N GLU A 31 -26.64 -29.90 27.22
CA GLU A 31 -27.42 -28.67 26.99
C GLU A 31 -28.86 -28.72 27.53
N ALA A 32 -29.44 -29.92 27.65
CA ALA A 32 -30.76 -30.12 28.26
C ALA A 32 -30.76 -30.00 29.80
N ASP A 33 -29.60 -30.21 30.44
CA ASP A 33 -29.46 -30.34 31.89
C ASP A 33 -28.63 -29.21 32.52
N ASN A 34 -28.05 -28.31 31.72
CA ASN A 34 -27.21 -27.21 32.21
C ASN A 34 -27.65 -25.83 31.68
N PRO A 35 -28.67 -25.21 32.30
CA PRO A 35 -29.14 -23.88 31.91
C PRO A 35 -28.09 -22.79 32.13
N GLU A 36 -27.15 -22.98 33.07
CA GLU A 36 -26.08 -22.01 33.34
C GLU A 36 -25.09 -21.92 32.17
N LEU A 37 -24.73 -23.06 31.57
CA LEU A 37 -23.87 -23.10 30.38
C LEU A 37 -24.56 -22.43 29.19
N THR A 38 -25.84 -22.75 28.95
CA THR A 38 -26.61 -22.16 27.84
C THR A 38 -26.72 -20.65 27.98
N ASN A 39 -27.07 -20.15 29.18
CA ASN A 39 -27.14 -18.71 29.46
C ASN A 39 -25.78 -18.02 29.31
N THR A 40 -24.68 -18.70 29.66
CA THR A 40 -23.33 -18.15 29.52
C THR A 40 -22.95 -18.02 28.04
N ILE A 41 -23.23 -19.05 27.24
CA ILE A 41 -22.95 -19.03 25.78
C ILE A 41 -23.80 -17.96 25.09
N GLU A 42 -25.09 -17.85 25.44
CA GLU A 42 -25.97 -16.82 24.89
C GLU A 42 -25.53 -15.40 25.28
N GLY A 43 -25.12 -15.20 26.54
CA GLY A 43 -24.56 -13.92 26.99
C GLY A 43 -23.27 -13.53 26.25
N MET A 44 -22.35 -14.49 26.08
CA MET A 44 -21.13 -14.27 25.30
C MET A 44 -21.45 -13.98 23.82
N ALA A 45 -22.43 -14.67 23.25
CA ALA A 45 -22.84 -14.47 21.86
C ALA A 45 -23.42 -13.06 21.64
N ALA A 46 -24.22 -12.56 22.58
CA ALA A 46 -24.72 -11.19 22.55
C ALA A 46 -23.58 -10.15 22.63
N ASP A 47 -22.61 -10.35 23.52
CA ASP A 47 -21.45 -9.46 23.64
C ASP A 47 -20.58 -9.45 22.36
N PHE A 48 -20.35 -10.62 21.76
CA PHE A 48 -19.61 -10.73 20.51
C PHE A 48 -20.35 -10.10 19.33
N LYS A 49 -21.68 -10.25 19.27
CA LYS A 49 -22.51 -9.60 18.24
C LYS A 49 -22.46 -8.08 18.38
N ALA A 50 -22.61 -7.55 19.59
CA ALA A 50 -22.49 -6.12 19.85
C ALA A 50 -21.11 -5.59 19.44
N THR A 51 -20.04 -6.30 19.79
CA THR A 51 -18.67 -5.94 19.41
C THR A 51 -18.47 -5.99 17.90
N HIS A 52 -19.01 -7.02 17.23
CA HIS A 52 -18.97 -7.14 15.77
C HIS A 52 -19.62 -5.92 15.11
N ASP A 53 -20.83 -5.56 15.55
CA ASP A 53 -21.60 -4.47 14.95
C ASP A 53 -20.95 -3.11 15.21
N GLU A 54 -20.36 -2.91 16.39
CA GLU A 54 -19.56 -1.71 16.68
C GLU A 54 -18.31 -1.62 15.81
N ILE A 55 -17.59 -2.72 15.60
CA ILE A 55 -16.41 -2.75 14.72
C ILE A 55 -16.82 -2.53 13.27
N GLU A 56 -17.87 -3.18 12.80
CA GLU A 56 -18.40 -3.01 11.45
C GLU A 56 -18.80 -1.55 11.21
N LEU A 57 -19.54 -0.95 12.15
CA LEU A 57 -19.91 0.46 12.09
C LEU A 57 -18.68 1.37 12.13
N SER A 58 -17.71 1.09 13.00
CA SER A 58 -16.46 1.87 13.10
C SER A 58 -15.66 1.79 11.81
N LEU A 59 -15.54 0.61 11.21
CA LEU A 59 -14.85 0.42 9.93
C LEU A 59 -15.58 1.19 8.83
N LEU A 60 -16.90 1.00 8.69
CA LEU A 60 -17.70 1.69 7.68
C LEU A 60 -17.68 3.22 7.86
N THR A 61 -17.60 3.71 9.10
CA THR A 61 -17.51 5.14 9.42
C THR A 61 -16.10 5.68 9.13
N ASP A 62 -15.05 4.98 9.56
CA ASP A 62 -13.64 5.33 9.24
C ASP A 62 -13.38 5.32 7.73
N PHE A 63 -13.97 4.37 6.99
CA PHE A 63 -13.87 4.30 5.53
C PHE A 63 -14.65 5.41 4.82
N ARG A 64 -15.69 5.97 5.44
CA ARG A 64 -16.47 7.09 4.88
C ARG A 64 -15.83 8.44 5.19
N GLU A 65 -15.19 8.60 6.35
CA GLU A 65 -14.56 9.86 6.75
C GLU A 65 -13.11 9.98 6.25
N ARG A 66 -12.39 8.87 6.07
CA ARG A 66 -11.11 8.90 5.34
C ARG A 66 -11.40 8.94 3.85
N SER A 67 -11.16 10.11 3.26
CA SER A 67 -10.80 10.17 1.84
C SER A 67 -9.68 9.14 1.66
N PHE A 68 -9.93 8.08 0.88
CA PHE A 68 -8.87 7.17 0.45
C PHE A 68 -7.68 8.03 0.05
N GLY A 69 -6.48 7.66 0.53
CA GLY A 69 -5.27 8.41 0.24
C GLY A 69 -5.13 8.75 -1.25
N TRP A 70 -4.24 9.69 -1.55
CA TRP A 70 -3.97 10.16 -2.91
C TRP A 70 -3.85 9.00 -3.90
N LYS A 71 -4.64 9.05 -4.97
CA LYS A 71 -4.57 8.07 -6.05
C LYS A 71 -3.42 8.43 -6.97
N LEU A 72 -2.96 7.44 -7.74
CA LEU A 72 -1.93 7.65 -8.77
C LEU A 72 -2.33 8.75 -9.78
N SER A 73 -3.62 8.82 -10.15
CA SER A 73 -4.16 9.89 -11.00
C SER A 73 -4.02 11.28 -10.39
N ASP A 74 -4.10 11.38 -9.07
CA ASP A 74 -4.04 12.64 -8.34
C ASP A 74 -2.59 13.16 -8.35
N TYR A 75 -1.62 12.27 -8.19
CA TYR A 75 -0.19 12.60 -8.37
C TYR A 75 0.15 13.02 -9.80
N GLN A 76 -0.40 12.35 -10.82
CA GLN A 76 -0.23 12.79 -12.21
C GLN A 76 -0.85 14.17 -12.46
N THR A 77 -2.01 14.44 -11.86
CA THR A 77 -2.67 15.75 -11.95
C THR A 77 -1.83 16.82 -11.26
N LEU A 78 -1.33 16.55 -10.06
CA LEU A 78 -0.44 17.44 -9.31
C LEU A 78 0.82 17.79 -10.11
N LEU A 79 1.44 16.80 -10.76
CA LEU A 79 2.59 17.01 -11.63
C LEU A 79 2.27 17.96 -12.80
N ASN A 80 1.12 17.76 -13.44
CA ASN A 80 0.66 18.60 -14.55
C ASN A 80 0.35 20.04 -14.11
N GLU A 81 -0.26 20.24 -12.95
CA GLU A 81 -0.60 21.56 -12.40
C GLU A 81 0.63 22.41 -12.08
N ILE A 82 1.70 21.78 -11.60
CA ILE A 82 2.96 22.44 -11.26
C ILE A 82 3.74 22.85 -12.53
N GLY A 83 3.31 22.39 -13.70
CA GLY A 83 3.93 22.68 -14.99
C GLY A 83 5.15 21.80 -15.29
N SER A 84 5.35 20.73 -14.53
CA SER A 84 6.39 19.74 -14.79
C SER A 84 5.93 18.74 -15.85
N VAL A 85 6.82 18.34 -16.74
CA VAL A 85 6.53 17.35 -17.80
C VAL A 85 7.03 15.99 -17.34
N GLY A 86 6.11 15.04 -17.17
CA GLY A 86 6.47 13.72 -16.68
C GLY A 86 5.30 12.74 -16.62
N THR A 87 5.61 11.51 -16.23
CA THR A 87 4.63 10.43 -16.07
C THR A 87 4.78 9.76 -14.72
N VAL A 88 3.66 9.61 -14.02
CA VAL A 88 3.58 8.93 -12.72
C VAL A 88 2.95 7.56 -12.92
N TYR A 89 3.62 6.51 -12.46
CA TYR A 89 3.15 5.14 -12.58
C TYR A 89 3.61 4.27 -11.41
N ASP A 90 2.97 3.13 -11.22
CA ASP A 90 3.35 2.10 -10.26
C ASP A 90 3.72 0.79 -10.98
N ASP A 91 4.37 -0.12 -10.26
CA ASP A 91 4.77 -1.42 -10.77
C ASP A 91 4.29 -2.50 -9.81
N LEU A 92 3.59 -3.50 -10.36
CA LEU A 92 3.00 -4.61 -9.60
C LEU A 92 4.06 -5.42 -8.83
N ASN A 93 5.30 -5.44 -9.31
CA ASN A 93 6.39 -6.19 -8.69
C ASN A 93 7.05 -5.46 -7.51
N THR A 94 6.85 -4.15 -7.39
CA THR A 94 7.39 -3.31 -6.32
C THR A 94 6.24 -2.57 -5.62
N PRO A 95 5.48 -3.26 -4.75
CA PRO A 95 4.38 -2.63 -4.05
C PRO A 95 4.88 -1.46 -3.20
N ASN A 96 4.10 -0.38 -3.15
CA ASN A 96 4.37 0.88 -2.45
C ASN A 96 5.49 1.77 -3.03
N LEU A 97 5.94 1.50 -4.26
CA LEU A 97 6.86 2.37 -4.98
C LEU A 97 6.14 3.09 -6.13
N ILE A 98 6.09 4.42 -6.06
CA ILE A 98 5.59 5.27 -7.15
C ILE A 98 6.79 5.77 -7.94
N LYS A 99 6.79 5.53 -9.25
CA LYS A 99 7.82 5.99 -10.19
C LYS A 99 7.35 7.26 -10.86
N VAL A 100 8.24 8.26 -10.92
CA VAL A 100 8.00 9.55 -11.56
C VAL A 100 9.08 9.79 -12.60
N ASP A 101 8.74 9.62 -13.87
CA ASP A 101 9.62 9.94 -14.99
C ASP A 101 9.52 11.44 -15.27
N LEU A 102 10.62 12.17 -15.08
CA LEU A 102 10.69 13.61 -15.31
C LEU A 102 11.39 13.91 -16.63
N PHE A 103 10.71 14.57 -17.55
CA PHE A 103 11.28 15.00 -18.84
C PHE A 103 11.80 16.45 -18.81
N SER A 104 11.68 17.14 -17.67
CA SER A 104 12.13 18.53 -17.45
C SER A 104 13.30 18.59 -16.47
N TYR A 105 14.13 19.64 -16.54
CA TYR A 105 15.33 19.81 -15.71
C TYR A 105 15.09 20.58 -14.39
N ASP A 106 13.96 21.29 -14.26
CA ASP A 106 13.61 22.10 -13.06
C ASP A 106 12.32 21.56 -12.43
N ASN A 107 12.44 20.77 -11.36
CA ASN A 107 11.31 20.09 -10.71
C ASN A 107 11.30 20.19 -9.17
N ASP A 108 12.02 21.15 -8.58
CA ASP A 108 12.05 21.33 -7.11
C ASP A 108 10.65 21.55 -6.53
N LYS A 109 9.78 22.22 -7.28
CA LYS A 109 8.37 22.43 -6.93
C LYS A 109 7.56 21.14 -6.93
N ALA A 110 7.81 20.25 -7.90
CA ALA A 110 7.14 18.96 -7.98
C ALA A 110 7.56 18.07 -6.81
N TYR A 111 8.86 18.06 -6.49
CA TYR A 111 9.38 17.33 -5.33
C TYR A 111 8.74 17.80 -4.02
N ALA A 112 8.72 19.12 -3.77
CA ALA A 112 8.12 19.68 -2.56
C ALA A 112 6.62 19.35 -2.45
N ALA A 113 5.87 19.42 -3.55
CA ALA A 113 4.45 19.11 -3.55
C ALA A 113 4.15 17.63 -3.31
N PHE A 114 4.98 16.72 -3.83
CA PHE A 114 4.83 15.28 -3.61
C PHE A 114 5.17 14.89 -2.16
N GLU A 115 6.20 15.49 -1.57
CA GLU A 115 6.54 15.25 -0.16
C GLU A 115 5.48 15.79 0.81
N GLU A 116 4.82 16.93 0.49
CA GLU A 116 3.71 17.44 1.31
C GLU A 116 2.53 16.45 1.36
N LYS A 117 2.31 15.72 0.27
CA LYS A 117 1.20 14.77 0.11
C LYS A 117 1.65 13.32 0.19
N ARG A 118 2.79 13.05 0.84
CA ARG A 118 3.36 11.71 0.92
C ARG A 118 2.44 10.77 1.70
N LEU A 119 2.15 9.63 1.08
CA LEU A 119 1.40 8.56 1.73
C LEU A 119 2.29 7.75 2.69
N PRO A 120 1.74 7.27 3.81
CA PRO A 120 2.46 6.37 4.71
C PRO A 120 2.99 5.16 3.95
N HIS A 121 4.23 4.76 4.27
CA HIS A 121 4.89 3.59 3.69
C HIS A 121 5.02 3.60 2.15
N THR A 122 4.88 4.77 1.51
CA THR A 122 5.08 4.94 0.07
C THR A 122 6.38 5.67 -0.21
N ASP A 123 7.14 5.15 -1.16
CA ASP A 123 8.39 5.75 -1.64
C ASP A 123 8.23 6.28 -3.06
N PHE A 124 8.90 7.40 -3.35
CA PHE A 124 8.94 8.01 -4.68
C PHE A 124 10.30 7.77 -5.33
N ALA A 125 10.30 7.12 -6.50
CA ALA A 125 11.47 6.99 -7.36
C ALA A 125 11.40 8.05 -8.45
N TRP A 126 12.28 9.04 -8.37
CA TRP A 126 12.43 10.08 -9.38
C TRP A 126 13.41 9.61 -10.45
N ILE A 127 12.91 9.42 -11.67
CA ILE A 127 13.66 8.87 -12.79
C ILE A 127 13.82 9.99 -13.83
N TYR A 128 15.06 10.27 -14.20
CA TYR A 128 15.36 11.19 -15.29
C TYR A 128 15.79 10.37 -16.52
N PRO A 129 14.99 10.34 -17.60
CA PRO A 129 15.33 9.62 -18.81
C PRO A 129 16.40 10.40 -19.57
N ILE A 130 17.65 10.12 -19.22
CA ILE A 130 18.80 10.54 -20.01
C ILE A 130 19.00 9.51 -21.13
N ASP A 131 18.84 9.94 -22.38
CA ASP A 131 19.28 9.18 -23.55
C ASP A 131 20.73 9.58 -23.86
N VAL A 132 21.72 9.05 -23.12
CA VAL A 132 23.13 9.26 -23.52
C VAL A 132 23.50 8.25 -24.59
N ARG A 133 23.61 8.70 -25.84
CA ARG A 133 24.51 8.05 -26.80
C ARG A 133 25.95 8.40 -26.42
N VAL A 134 26.59 7.53 -25.64
CA VAL A 134 28.03 7.64 -25.39
C VAL A 134 28.77 7.16 -26.63
N ALA A 135 29.23 8.09 -27.48
CA ALA A 135 30.21 7.79 -28.50
C ALA A 135 31.58 7.63 -27.82
N LEU A 136 31.99 6.38 -27.57
CA LEU A 136 33.33 6.05 -27.10
C LEU A 136 34.34 6.30 -28.23
N ILE A 137 34.94 7.49 -28.25
CA ILE A 137 36.15 7.74 -29.04
C ILE A 137 37.33 7.28 -28.18
N CYS A 138 37.79 6.04 -28.40
CA CYS A 138 39.10 5.60 -27.92
C CYS A 138 40.18 6.30 -28.74
N SER A 139 40.68 7.46 -28.29
CA SER A 139 41.97 7.97 -28.78
C SER A 139 43.08 7.25 -28.02
N THR A 140 43.58 6.15 -28.57
CA THR A 140 44.85 5.59 -28.09
C THR A 140 45.96 6.59 -28.42
N ALA A 141 46.48 7.28 -27.42
CA ALA A 141 47.71 8.05 -27.55
C ALA A 141 48.86 7.07 -27.78
N ILE A 142 49.42 7.03 -28.99
CA ILE A 142 50.68 6.34 -29.27
C ILE A 142 51.78 7.36 -29.02
N SER A 143 52.51 7.24 -27.91
CA SER A 143 53.76 7.95 -27.68
C SER A 143 54.91 7.15 -28.27
N TRP A 144 55.65 7.73 -29.22
CA TRP A 144 56.92 7.19 -29.69
C TRP A 144 58.05 7.86 -28.88
N GLU A 145 58.82 7.07 -28.12
CA GLU A 145 60.11 7.52 -27.58
C GLU A 145 61.17 7.36 -28.67
N LEU A 146 61.85 8.45 -29.01
CA LEU A 146 62.95 8.48 -29.96
C LEU A 146 64.26 8.22 -29.18
N GLU A 147 64.75 6.98 -29.18
CA GLU A 147 66.13 6.68 -28.73
C GLU A 147 67.11 7.09 -29.85
N ILE A 148 67.83 8.19 -29.64
CA ILE A 148 68.96 8.56 -30.50
C ILE A 148 70.19 7.82 -29.95
N GLY A 149 70.55 6.70 -30.56
CA GLY A 149 71.84 6.04 -30.32
C GLY A 149 72.97 6.85 -30.94
N GLU A 150 73.93 7.27 -30.12
CA GLU A 150 75.19 7.88 -30.57
C GLU A 150 75.93 6.94 -31.51
N ILE A 151 76.28 7.42 -32.71
CA ILE A 151 77.26 6.76 -33.58
C ILE A 151 78.58 7.49 -33.37
N ALA A 152 79.53 6.77 -32.78
CA ALA A 152 80.94 7.16 -32.61
C ALA A 152 81.69 7.26 -33.96
#